data_AF-A0A661FMT6-F1
#
_entry.id   AF-A0A661FMT6-F1
#
_cell.length_a   1.000
_cell.length_b   1.000
_cell.length_c   1.000
_cell.angle_alpha   90.00
_cell.angle_beta   90.00
_cell.angle_gamma   90.00
#
_symmetry.space_group_name_H-M   'P 1'
#
loop_
_entity.id
_entity.type
_entity.pdbx_description
1 polymer ?
#
loop_
_entity_poly.entity_id
_entity_poly.type
_entity_poly.pdbx_seq_one_letter_code
_entity_poly.pdbx_strand_id
1 'polypeptide(L)'
;MSFFDELKRRNVVRVGVAYAVIGWVLAQIAEFAFENFGAPDWALKSFVVLLLLGLPLALFFAWAFEMTPEGIKREKNVDRSQSITTQTGRKLNFIIIGVMAVGIMVLLADKFLPDPESRQASVDEAESAEPAVLISTDTEDITTDQSIAVLPFVNMSNDDDHFADGLSEELLNLLAKIPDLKVAGRTSSFAFKGRNEDFQTIGDALKVAHVLEGSVRRSGDTLRVTAQLIKVDDGYHVWSETYDRKLEDVFAIQDDVAGAITSELKLRLAPTADRLTSNAEAYALYLQALALSSAAEVSEALEQAQVLLDGAIALDKNFAKAYELKASFYWMASAWTIDAPAGQLLTYEAAVRALALDPSLPGARS
;
A
#
# COMPACT_ATOMS: atom_id res chain seq x y z
N MET A 1 27.94 -31.11 46.15
CA MET A 1 28.02 -30.68 44.75
C MET A 1 26.60 -30.50 44.26
N SER A 2 26.27 -29.35 43.65
CA SER A 2 24.87 -29.05 43.28
C SER A 2 24.43 -29.92 42.10
N PHE A 3 23.18 -30.35 42.09
CA PHE A 3 22.55 -31.07 40.97
C PHE A 3 22.69 -30.30 39.64
N PHE A 4 22.68 -28.97 39.71
CA PHE A 4 22.90 -28.08 38.56
C PHE A 4 24.34 -28.13 38.03
N ASP A 5 25.35 -28.33 38.90
CA ASP A 5 26.74 -28.49 38.48
C ASP A 5 26.95 -29.81 37.74
N GLU A 6 26.21 -30.85 38.14
CA GLU A 6 26.27 -32.17 37.51
C GLU A 6 25.57 -32.22 36.14
N LEU A 7 24.45 -31.52 35.98
CA LEU A 7 23.77 -31.34 34.69
C LEU A 7 24.61 -30.54 33.68
N LYS A 8 25.30 -29.50 34.15
CA LYS A 8 26.17 -28.68 33.30
C LYS A 8 27.45 -29.42 32.91
N ARG A 9 27.97 -30.28 33.79
CA ARG A 9 29.15 -31.12 33.55
C ARG A 9 28.90 -32.22 32.51
N ARG A 10 27.71 -32.82 32.47
CA ARG A 10 27.37 -33.95 31.56
C ARG A 10 26.79 -33.52 30.21
N ASN A 11 27.00 -32.27 29.77
CA ASN A 11 26.46 -31.72 28.51
C ASN A 11 24.92 -31.81 28.35
N VAL A 12 24.15 -32.15 29.40
CA VAL A 12 22.70 -32.37 29.34
C VAL A 12 21.96 -31.12 28.88
N VAL A 13 22.42 -29.94 29.31
CA VAL A 13 21.87 -28.64 28.87
C VAL A 13 22.06 -28.43 27.36
N ARG A 14 23.24 -28.78 26.83
CA ARG A 14 23.52 -28.64 25.39
C ARG A 14 22.68 -29.60 24.56
N VAL A 15 22.48 -30.83 25.04
CA VAL A 15 21.61 -31.81 24.38
C VAL A 15 20.15 -31.36 24.43
N GLY A 16 19.69 -30.81 25.56
CA GLY A 16 18.35 -30.24 25.67
C GLY A 16 18.09 -29.10 24.68
N VAL A 17 19.05 -28.17 24.55
CA VAL A 17 18.97 -27.08 23.56
C VAL A 17 19.00 -27.62 22.13
N ALA A 18 19.90 -28.55 21.82
CA ALA A 18 19.96 -29.17 20.49
C ALA A 18 18.68 -29.92 20.14
N TYR A 19 18.11 -30.67 21.09
CA TYR A 19 16.84 -31.37 20.93
C TYR A 19 15.67 -30.40 20.73
N ALA A 20 15.65 -29.27 21.44
CA ALA A 20 14.61 -28.25 21.25
C ALA A 20 14.69 -27.63 19.85
N VAL A 21 15.88 -27.29 19.37
CA VAL A 21 16.08 -26.72 18.02
C VAL A 21 15.72 -27.74 16.93
N ILE A 22 16.24 -28.97 17.03
CA ILE A 22 15.95 -30.03 16.06
C ILE A 22 14.47 -30.41 16.11
N GLY A 23 13.89 -30.54 17.29
CA GLY A 23 12.47 -30.84 17.47
C GLY A 23 11.57 -29.77 16.90
N TRP A 24 11.94 -28.49 17.04
CA TRP A 24 11.22 -27.39 16.42
C TRP A 24 11.28 -27.44 14.89
N VAL A 25 12.46 -27.71 14.30
CA VAL A 25 12.59 -27.88 12.84
C VAL A 25 11.78 -29.09 12.35
N LEU A 26 11.82 -30.21 13.07
CA LEU A 26 11.03 -31.39 12.72
C LEU A 26 9.53 -31.12 12.80
N ALA A 27 9.08 -30.30 13.76
CA ALA A 27 7.69 -29.89 13.84
C ALA A 27 7.26 -29.07 12.62
N GLN A 28 8.08 -28.12 12.15
CA GLN A 28 7.79 -27.35 10.93
C GLN A 28 7.73 -28.22 9.68
N ILE A 29 8.68 -29.15 9.52
CA ILE A 29 8.67 -30.08 8.39
C ILE A 29 7.44 -30.98 8.45
N ALA A 30 7.05 -31.44 9.64
CA ALA A 30 5.87 -32.28 9.82
C ALA A 30 4.58 -31.52 9.57
N GLU A 31 4.48 -30.25 9.98
CA GLU A 31 3.35 -29.38 9.69
C GLU A 31 3.14 -29.24 8.19
N PHE A 32 4.18 -28.85 7.45
CA PHE A 32 4.16 -28.78 5.98
C PHE A 32 3.82 -30.11 5.31
N ALA A 33 4.48 -31.20 5.73
CA ALA A 33 4.27 -32.51 5.12
C ALA A 33 2.85 -33.03 5.39
N PHE A 34 2.37 -32.94 6.63
CA PHE A 34 1.06 -33.46 7.00
C PHE A 34 -0.08 -32.69 6.34
N GLU A 35 0.04 -31.36 6.22
CA GLU A 35 -0.89 -30.55 5.47
C GLU A 35 -0.91 -30.97 3.98
N ASN A 36 0.26 -31.08 3.35
CA ASN A 36 0.39 -31.45 1.93
C ASN A 36 -0.05 -32.90 1.63
N PHE A 37 0.06 -33.82 2.59
CA PHE A 37 -0.42 -35.20 2.43
C PHE A 37 -1.87 -35.40 2.89
N GLY A 38 -2.59 -34.34 3.28
CA GLY A 38 -3.96 -34.43 3.78
C GLY A 38 -4.08 -35.29 5.03
N ALA A 39 -3.04 -35.30 5.87
CA ALA A 39 -3.03 -36.08 7.09
C ALA A 39 -4.06 -35.52 8.08
N PRO A 40 -4.75 -36.37 8.86
CA PRO A 40 -5.73 -35.90 9.82
C PRO A 40 -5.11 -34.98 10.89
N ASP A 41 -5.88 -34.02 11.43
CA ASP A 41 -5.43 -33.09 12.49
C ASP A 41 -4.84 -33.78 13.73
N TRP A 42 -5.25 -35.01 14.01
CA TRP A 42 -4.72 -35.78 15.13
C TRP A 42 -3.27 -36.27 14.90
N ALA A 43 -2.82 -36.34 13.64
CA ALA A 43 -1.48 -36.80 13.28
C ALA A 43 -0.41 -35.81 13.73
N LEU A 44 -0.59 -34.50 13.45
CA LEU A 44 0.33 -33.46 13.90
C LEU A 44 0.40 -33.42 15.43
N LYS A 45 -0.76 -33.48 16.10
CA LYS A 45 -0.84 -33.52 17.57
C LYS A 45 -0.10 -34.74 18.15
N SER A 46 -0.26 -35.91 17.54
CA SER A 46 0.42 -37.13 17.97
C SER A 46 1.93 -37.06 17.78
N PHE A 47 2.37 -36.45 16.67
CA PHE A 47 3.79 -36.24 16.37
C PHE A 47 4.45 -35.28 17.38
N VAL A 48 3.80 -34.17 17.70
CA VAL A 48 4.29 -33.23 18.72
C VAL A 48 4.34 -33.87 20.11
N VAL A 49 3.32 -34.66 20.48
CA VAL A 49 3.33 -35.42 21.74
C VAL A 49 4.50 -36.41 21.79
N LEU A 50 4.80 -37.10 20.68
CA LEU A 50 5.94 -38.01 20.60
C LEU A 50 7.28 -37.28 20.74
N LEU A 51 7.43 -36.10 20.12
CA LEU A 51 8.61 -35.25 20.29
C LEU A 51 8.80 -34.81 21.75
N LEU A 52 7.71 -34.44 22.43
CA LEU A 52 7.74 -34.06 23.85
C LEU A 52 8.09 -35.24 24.76
N LEU A 53 7.58 -36.44 24.48
CA LEU A 53 7.93 -37.66 25.22
C LEU A 53 9.38 -38.10 24.97
N GLY A 54 9.93 -37.82 23.80
CA GLY A 54 11.32 -38.10 23.48
C GLY A 54 12.31 -37.19 24.22
N LEU A 55 11.91 -35.98 24.65
CA LEU A 55 12.79 -35.04 25.36
C LEU A 55 13.27 -35.61 26.72
N PRO A 56 12.41 -36.09 27.65
CA PRO A 56 12.85 -36.74 28.88
C PRO A 56 13.79 -37.92 28.64
N LEU A 57 13.52 -38.69 27.57
CA LEU A 57 14.35 -39.85 27.21
C LEU A 57 15.73 -39.39 26.71
N ALA A 58 15.78 -38.39 25.84
CA ALA A 58 17.02 -37.80 25.34
C ALA A 58 17.86 -37.17 26.47
N LEU A 59 17.22 -36.47 27.41
CA LEU A 59 17.88 -35.93 28.59
C LEU A 59 18.40 -37.04 29.52
N PHE A 60 17.64 -38.12 29.69
CA PHE A 60 18.08 -39.30 30.45
C PHE A 60 19.28 -39.98 29.79
N PHE A 61 19.27 -40.19 28.47
CA PHE A 61 20.42 -40.76 27.74
C PHE A 61 21.64 -39.83 27.80
N ALA A 62 21.46 -38.52 27.68
CA ALA A 62 22.54 -37.54 27.84
C ALA A 62 23.13 -37.54 29.26
N TRP A 63 22.30 -37.80 30.27
CA TRP A 63 22.74 -37.90 31.65
C TRP A 63 23.42 -39.25 31.96
N ALA A 64 22.92 -40.34 31.36
CA ALA A 64 23.36 -41.71 31.62
C ALA A 64 24.56 -42.15 30.76
N PHE A 65 24.81 -41.52 29.60
CA PHE A 65 25.88 -41.89 28.67
C PHE A 65 26.68 -40.66 28.20
N GLU A 66 27.99 -40.63 28.46
CA GLU A 66 28.90 -39.63 27.87
C GLU A 66 29.37 -40.10 26.48
N MET A 67 29.02 -39.38 25.42
CA MET A 67 29.55 -39.62 24.06
C MET A 67 31.00 -39.11 23.96
N THR A 68 31.97 -40.02 24.06
CA THR A 68 33.36 -39.78 23.64
C THR A 68 33.60 -40.30 22.21
N PRO A 69 34.60 -39.79 21.47
CA PRO A 69 34.80 -40.08 20.05
C PRO A 69 35.13 -41.53 19.67
N GLU A 70 35.18 -42.46 20.62
CA GLU A 70 35.66 -43.85 20.42
C GLU A 70 34.60 -44.93 20.71
N GLY A 71 33.32 -44.57 20.84
CA GLY A 71 32.20 -45.53 20.97
C GLY A 71 31.75 -45.82 22.41
N ILE A 72 30.62 -46.53 22.56
CA ILE A 72 29.87 -46.71 23.82
C ILE A 72 30.66 -47.61 24.80
N LYS A 73 31.17 -47.05 25.91
CA LYS A 73 31.66 -47.82 27.08
C LYS A 73 31.19 -47.21 28.40
N ARG A 74 30.82 -48.08 29.35
CA ARG A 74 30.46 -47.74 30.74
C ARG A 74 31.71 -47.60 31.62
N GLU A 75 31.67 -46.61 32.53
CA GLU A 75 32.62 -46.20 33.58
C GLU A 75 33.85 -47.08 33.90
N LYS A 76 35.07 -46.54 33.72
CA LYS A 76 36.06 -46.27 34.79
C LYS A 76 37.44 -45.84 34.25
N ASN A 77 38.05 -44.88 34.97
CA ASN A 77 39.48 -44.64 35.20
C ASN A 77 40.36 -43.85 34.19
N VAL A 78 40.75 -42.63 34.63
CA VAL A 78 42.03 -41.86 34.48
C VAL A 78 42.37 -41.39 33.02
N ASP A 79 42.94 -40.23 32.66
CA ASP A 79 43.81 -39.19 33.25
C ASP A 79 43.61 -37.80 32.57
N ARG A 80 44.06 -36.73 33.24
CA ARG A 80 43.75 -35.30 33.05
C ARG A 80 44.65 -34.49 32.12
N SER A 81 45.35 -35.05 31.12
CA SER A 81 46.49 -34.30 30.51
C SER A 81 46.52 -34.08 28.99
N GLN A 82 45.47 -34.36 28.20
CA GLN A 82 45.47 -33.93 26.79
C GLN A 82 44.16 -33.27 26.36
N SER A 83 44.20 -31.93 26.35
CA SER A 83 43.22 -31.08 25.70
C SER A 83 43.30 -31.27 24.18
N ILE A 84 42.33 -31.97 23.58
CA ILE A 84 42.05 -31.85 22.13
C ILE A 84 40.81 -30.98 21.96
N THR A 85 40.95 -29.69 22.29
CA THR A 85 39.93 -28.66 22.03
C THR A 85 40.34 -27.85 20.81
N THR A 86 40.10 -28.36 19.60
CA THR A 86 40.05 -27.47 18.40
C THR A 86 39.43 -28.05 17.13
N GLN A 87 39.04 -29.33 17.04
CA GLN A 87 38.47 -29.87 15.78
C GLN A 87 36.97 -30.18 15.80
N THR A 88 36.34 -30.37 16.97
CA THR A 88 34.93 -30.78 17.04
C THR A 88 33.95 -29.60 16.88
N GLY A 89 34.32 -28.39 17.31
CA GLY A 89 33.46 -27.20 17.18
C GLY A 89 33.23 -26.74 15.74
N ARG A 90 34.21 -26.99 14.85
CA ARG A 90 34.15 -26.53 13.46
C ARG A 90 33.16 -27.37 12.63
N LYS A 91 33.14 -28.70 12.82
CA LYS A 91 32.19 -29.59 12.12
C LYS A 91 30.74 -29.36 12.54
N LEU A 92 30.49 -29.09 13.83
CA LEU A 92 29.15 -28.78 14.32
C LEU A 92 28.65 -27.44 13.76
N ASN A 93 29.50 -26.41 13.67
CA ASN A 93 29.15 -25.15 13.03
C ASN A 93 28.86 -25.32 11.53
N PHE A 94 29.60 -26.16 10.81
CA PHE A 94 29.30 -26.46 9.40
C PHE A 94 27.97 -27.20 9.23
N ILE A 95 27.60 -28.08 10.16
CA ILE A 95 26.29 -28.75 10.15
C ILE A 95 25.18 -27.73 10.44
N ILE A 96 25.36 -26.84 11.42
CA ILE A 96 24.38 -25.79 11.74
C ILE A 96 24.20 -24.83 10.55
N ILE A 97 25.30 -24.37 9.94
CA ILE A 97 25.26 -23.50 8.75
C ILE A 97 24.62 -24.23 7.56
N GLY A 98 24.93 -25.52 7.38
CA GLY A 98 24.32 -26.34 6.33
C GLY A 98 22.81 -26.49 6.50
N VAL A 99 22.34 -26.79 7.72
CA VAL A 99 20.90 -26.90 8.02
C VAL A 99 20.19 -25.56 7.85
N MET A 100 20.81 -24.45 8.28
CA MET A 100 20.27 -23.10 8.06
C MET A 100 20.20 -22.75 6.56
N ALA A 101 21.22 -23.09 5.77
CA ALA A 101 21.24 -22.83 4.34
C ALA A 101 20.19 -23.65 3.58
N VAL A 102 19.96 -24.91 3.98
CA VAL A 102 18.89 -25.75 3.42
C VAL A 102 17.52 -25.21 3.80
N GLY A 103 17.32 -24.78 5.05
CA GLY A 103 16.09 -24.13 5.48
C GLY A 103 15.78 -22.86 4.68
N ILE A 104 16.79 -22.00 4.46
CA ILE A 104 16.66 -20.80 3.62
C ILE A 104 16.36 -21.17 2.16
N MET A 105 16.99 -22.22 1.62
CA MET A 105 16.75 -22.67 0.25
C MET A 105 15.34 -23.22 0.05
N VAL A 106 14.79 -23.95 1.03
CA VAL A 106 13.40 -24.43 1.02
C VAL A 106 12.41 -23.27 1.11
N LEU A 107 12.66 -22.30 2.00
CA LEU A 107 11.83 -21.08 2.11
C LEU A 107 11.85 -20.22 0.84
N LEU A 108 12.97 -20.21 0.11
CA LEU A 108 13.07 -19.53 -1.18
C LEU A 108 12.44 -20.33 -2.32
N ALA A 109 12.35 -21.66 -2.23
CA ALA A 109 11.70 -22.50 -3.23
C ALA A 109 10.17 -22.29 -3.23
N ASP A 110 9.55 -22.18 -2.06
CA ASP A 110 8.11 -21.83 -1.91
C ASP A 110 7.77 -20.47 -2.50
N LYS A 111 8.73 -19.53 -2.52
CA LYS A 111 8.51 -18.19 -3.05
C LYS A 111 8.60 -18.11 -4.59
N PHE A 112 9.17 -19.13 -5.24
CA PHE A 112 9.48 -19.10 -6.67
C PHE A 112 8.84 -20.22 -7.50
N LEU A 113 8.18 -21.21 -6.87
CA LEU A 113 7.43 -22.24 -7.56
C LEU A 113 5.92 -21.93 -7.45
N PRO A 114 5.22 -21.64 -8.56
CA PRO A 114 3.79 -21.35 -8.53
C PRO A 114 2.98 -22.56 -8.08
N ASP A 115 2.06 -22.33 -7.14
CA ASP A 115 1.24 -23.35 -6.49
C ASP A 115 0.30 -24.07 -7.48
N PRO A 116 0.37 -25.41 -7.61
CA PRO A 116 -0.52 -26.18 -8.49
C PRO A 116 -1.98 -26.17 -8.04
N GLU A 117 -2.28 -25.80 -6.78
CA GLU A 117 -3.65 -25.69 -6.26
C GLU A 117 -4.48 -24.57 -6.91
N SER A 118 -3.83 -23.53 -7.45
CA SER A 118 -4.50 -22.47 -8.21
C SER A 118 -5.15 -22.96 -9.52
N ARG A 119 -4.76 -24.15 -10.02
CA ARG A 119 -5.37 -24.81 -11.18
C ARG A 119 -6.51 -25.77 -10.86
N GLN A 120 -6.65 -26.24 -9.62
CA GLN A 120 -7.69 -27.21 -9.27
C GLN A 120 -8.95 -26.54 -8.74
N ALA A 121 -8.82 -25.42 -8.02
CA ALA A 121 -9.97 -24.59 -7.63
C ALA A 121 -10.75 -24.04 -8.83
N SER A 122 -10.13 -23.93 -10.02
CA SER A 122 -10.79 -23.48 -11.25
C SER A 122 -11.46 -24.58 -12.07
N VAL A 123 -11.28 -25.86 -11.72
CA VAL A 123 -11.81 -27.00 -12.50
C VAL A 123 -12.97 -27.69 -11.78
N ASP A 124 -12.92 -27.84 -10.46
CA ASP A 124 -14.00 -28.50 -9.71
C ASP A 124 -15.27 -27.62 -9.56
N GLU A 125 -15.16 -26.31 -9.71
CA GLU A 125 -16.30 -25.38 -9.68
C GLU A 125 -17.03 -25.29 -11.04
N ALA A 126 -16.46 -25.89 -12.10
CA ALA A 126 -17.01 -25.87 -13.46
C ALA A 126 -17.91 -27.08 -13.80
N GLU A 127 -17.95 -28.13 -12.97
CA GLU A 127 -18.61 -29.40 -13.34
C GLU A 127 -19.89 -29.73 -12.54
N SER A 128 -20.30 -28.88 -11.58
CA SER A 128 -21.53 -29.09 -10.78
C SER A 128 -22.65 -28.04 -10.96
N ALA A 129 -22.57 -27.18 -11.98
CA ALA A 129 -23.67 -26.25 -12.29
C ALA A 129 -24.67 -26.87 -13.29
N GLU A 130 -25.80 -27.37 -12.79
CA GLU A 130 -27.03 -27.52 -13.59
C GLU A 130 -27.47 -26.14 -14.14
N PRO A 131 -28.15 -26.08 -15.30
CA PRO A 131 -28.27 -24.86 -16.09
C PRO A 131 -29.23 -23.87 -15.43
N ALA A 132 -28.66 -22.90 -14.72
CA ALA A 132 -29.40 -21.71 -14.34
C ALA A 132 -29.67 -20.87 -15.59
N VAL A 133 -30.96 -20.79 -15.91
CA VAL A 133 -31.62 -19.87 -16.83
C VAL A 133 -30.80 -18.60 -17.09
N LEU A 134 -30.57 -18.31 -18.37
CA LEU A 134 -30.02 -17.06 -18.88
C LEU A 134 -30.85 -15.87 -18.38
N ILE A 135 -30.53 -15.39 -17.18
CA ILE A 135 -30.69 -13.98 -16.87
C ILE A 135 -29.33 -13.39 -17.19
N SER A 136 -29.24 -12.82 -18.38
CA SER A 136 -28.27 -11.77 -18.67
C SER A 136 -28.52 -10.64 -17.67
N THR A 137 -28.01 -10.78 -16.44
CA THR A 137 -27.66 -9.60 -15.66
C THR A 137 -26.47 -9.03 -16.39
N ASP A 138 -26.76 -8.04 -17.24
CA ASP A 138 -25.82 -6.98 -17.58
C ASP A 138 -24.97 -6.74 -16.34
N THR A 139 -23.73 -7.21 -16.40
CA THR A 139 -22.72 -6.78 -15.45
C THR A 139 -22.64 -5.29 -15.72
N GLU A 140 -23.16 -4.50 -14.78
CA GLU A 140 -22.92 -3.07 -14.78
C GLU A 140 -21.41 -2.90 -14.96
N ASP A 141 -21.00 -2.36 -16.10
CA ASP A 141 -19.72 -1.69 -16.28
C ASP A 141 -19.74 -0.48 -15.33
N ILE A 142 -19.55 -0.73 -14.04
CA ILE A 142 -19.49 0.32 -13.02
C ILE A 142 -18.13 1.01 -13.15
N THR A 143 -18.05 1.95 -14.10
CA THR A 143 -17.16 3.12 -14.06
C THR A 143 -15.72 2.81 -13.64
N THR A 144 -15.07 1.83 -14.26
CA THR A 144 -13.65 1.55 -14.04
C THR A 144 -12.79 2.78 -14.34
N ASP A 145 -13.22 3.68 -15.23
CA ASP A 145 -12.55 4.96 -15.52
C ASP A 145 -12.24 5.81 -14.27
N GLN A 146 -13.00 5.67 -13.18
CA GLN A 146 -12.79 6.43 -11.94
C GLN A 146 -12.20 5.58 -10.82
N SER A 147 -11.09 4.92 -11.14
CA SER A 147 -10.36 4.13 -10.16
C SER A 147 -8.85 4.36 -10.26
N ILE A 148 -8.18 4.37 -9.10
CA ILE A 148 -6.76 4.68 -8.98
C ILE A 148 -6.07 3.76 -7.95
N ALA A 149 -4.84 3.35 -8.25
CA ALA A 149 -3.91 2.80 -7.26
C ALA A 149 -2.76 3.78 -7.01
N VAL A 150 -2.30 3.89 -5.76
CA VAL A 150 -1.09 4.64 -5.40
C VAL A 150 0.01 3.64 -5.07
N LEU A 151 1.02 3.57 -5.93
CA LEU A 151 2.19 2.73 -5.70
C LEU A 151 3.16 3.40 -4.72
N PRO A 152 3.96 2.61 -3.97
CA PRO A 152 5.01 3.16 -3.13
C PRO A 152 6.00 3.99 -3.95
N PHE A 153 6.19 5.24 -3.56
CA PHE A 153 7.14 6.14 -4.18
C PHE A 153 8.56 5.60 -3.99
N VAL A 154 9.35 5.68 -5.05
CA VAL A 154 10.72 5.20 -5.04
C VAL A 154 11.62 6.23 -4.36
N ASN A 155 12.32 5.85 -3.29
CA ASN A 155 13.39 6.68 -2.76
C ASN A 155 14.65 6.56 -3.66
N MET A 156 15.08 7.68 -4.23
CA MET A 156 16.29 7.80 -5.06
C MET A 156 17.48 8.41 -4.29
N SER A 157 17.41 8.38 -2.97
CA SER A 157 18.41 8.89 -2.03
C SER A 157 19.02 7.74 -1.23
N ASN A 158 20.14 7.97 -0.56
CA ASN A 158 20.81 6.95 0.27
C ASN A 158 20.28 6.92 1.72
N ASP A 159 19.05 7.37 1.97
CA ASP A 159 18.41 7.41 3.29
C ASP A 159 17.21 6.46 3.35
N ASP A 160 16.48 6.49 4.48
CA ASP A 160 15.38 5.56 4.76
C ASP A 160 14.15 5.84 3.87
N ASP A 161 13.43 4.79 3.49
CA ASP A 161 12.22 4.85 2.66
C ASP A 161 11.02 5.47 3.39
N HIS A 162 11.11 5.68 4.72
CA HIS A 162 10.04 6.18 5.56
C HIS A 162 9.30 7.40 5.00
N PHE A 163 10.03 8.36 4.41
CA PHE A 163 9.39 9.53 3.82
C PHE A 163 8.61 9.18 2.54
N ALA A 164 9.20 8.40 1.65
CA ALA A 164 8.57 8.03 0.39
C ALA A 164 7.33 7.16 0.62
N ASP A 165 7.43 6.21 1.56
CA ASP A 165 6.31 5.38 2.00
C ASP A 165 5.22 6.24 2.67
N GLY A 166 5.61 7.14 3.58
CA GLY A 166 4.69 8.06 4.26
C GLY A 166 3.93 8.97 3.29
N LEU A 167 4.63 9.54 2.30
CA LEU A 167 4.02 10.34 1.25
C LEU A 167 3.01 9.53 0.43
N SER A 168 3.35 8.29 0.09
CA SER A 168 2.46 7.39 -0.67
C SER A 168 1.20 7.05 0.12
N GLU A 169 1.33 6.83 1.43
CA GLU A 169 0.20 6.59 2.33
C GLU A 169 -0.70 7.82 2.45
N GLU A 170 -0.12 9.00 2.60
CA GLU A 170 -0.90 10.23 2.72
C GLU A 170 -1.68 10.53 1.43
N LEU A 171 -1.04 10.35 0.26
CA LEU A 171 -1.71 10.45 -1.03
C LEU A 171 -2.88 9.47 -1.15
N LEU A 172 -2.69 8.21 -0.77
CA LEU A 172 -3.75 7.21 -0.77
C LEU A 172 -4.93 7.63 0.12
N ASN A 173 -4.63 8.12 1.34
CA ASN A 173 -5.64 8.57 2.30
C ASN A 173 -6.41 9.81 1.82
N LEU A 174 -5.73 10.77 1.19
CA LEU A 174 -6.35 11.98 0.66
C LEU A 174 -7.21 11.68 -0.58
N LEU A 175 -6.73 10.80 -1.46
CA LEU A 175 -7.49 10.36 -2.64
C LEU A 175 -8.72 9.54 -2.26
N ALA A 176 -8.62 8.67 -1.26
CA ALA A 176 -9.75 7.86 -0.79
C ALA A 176 -10.91 8.68 -0.21
N LYS A 177 -10.69 9.96 0.10
CA LYS A 177 -11.72 10.91 0.56
C LYS A 177 -12.46 11.59 -0.60
N ILE A 178 -12.05 11.36 -1.86
CA ILE A 178 -12.70 11.94 -3.03
C ILE A 178 -13.98 11.16 -3.31
N PRO A 179 -15.16 11.82 -3.39
CA PRO A 179 -16.40 11.16 -3.77
C PRO A 179 -16.26 10.48 -5.13
N ASP A 180 -16.85 9.29 -5.26
CA ASP A 180 -16.95 8.52 -6.50
C ASP A 180 -15.62 8.04 -7.11
N LEU A 181 -14.48 8.33 -6.47
CA LEU A 181 -13.17 7.79 -6.83
C LEU A 181 -12.89 6.49 -6.06
N LYS A 182 -12.76 5.37 -6.78
CA LYS A 182 -12.36 4.09 -6.20
C LYS A 182 -10.83 4.07 -6.01
N VAL A 183 -10.37 3.83 -4.78
CA VAL A 183 -8.92 3.76 -4.48
C VAL A 183 -8.52 2.35 -4.06
N ALA A 184 -7.50 1.79 -4.70
CA ALA A 184 -6.97 0.49 -4.32
C ALA A 184 -6.39 0.53 -2.90
N GLY A 185 -6.70 -0.48 -2.09
CA GLY A 185 -6.29 -0.56 -0.70
C GLY A 185 -4.77 -0.60 -0.54
N ARG A 186 -4.26 0.03 0.53
CA ARG A 186 -2.82 0.14 0.83
C ARG A 186 -2.07 -1.19 0.73
N THR A 187 -2.55 -2.24 1.39
CA THR A 187 -1.86 -3.55 1.39
C THR A 187 -1.70 -4.12 -0.01
N SER A 188 -2.72 -3.96 -0.86
CA SER A 188 -2.70 -4.44 -2.24
C SER A 188 -1.72 -3.63 -3.09
N SER A 189 -1.76 -2.29 -2.99
CA SER A 189 -0.86 -1.43 -3.76
C SER A 189 0.61 -1.60 -3.34
N PHE A 190 0.86 -1.72 -2.02
CA PHE A 190 2.22 -1.87 -1.48
C PHE A 190 2.81 -3.26 -1.73
N ALA A 191 2.00 -4.26 -2.08
CA ALA A 191 2.50 -5.58 -2.48
C ALA A 191 3.41 -5.52 -3.73
N PHE A 192 3.27 -4.47 -4.54
CA PHE A 192 4.07 -4.20 -5.74
C PHE A 192 5.38 -3.46 -5.45
N LYS A 193 5.69 -3.09 -4.19
CA LYS A 193 6.94 -2.42 -3.84
C LYS A 193 8.15 -3.23 -4.32
N GLY A 194 9.03 -2.58 -5.08
CA GLY A 194 10.26 -3.20 -5.58
C GLY A 194 10.07 -4.27 -6.65
N ARG A 195 8.85 -4.44 -7.19
CA ARG A 195 8.60 -5.27 -8.37
C ARG A 195 8.75 -4.43 -9.63
N ASN A 196 9.14 -5.08 -10.72
CA ASN A 196 9.30 -4.46 -12.03
C ASN A 196 8.29 -5.09 -13.00
N GLU A 197 7.01 -4.84 -12.72
CA GLU A 197 5.86 -5.28 -13.54
C GLU A 197 5.39 -4.10 -14.41
N ASP A 198 4.74 -4.40 -15.54
CA ASP A 198 4.10 -3.35 -16.33
C ASP A 198 2.82 -2.83 -15.66
N PHE A 199 2.45 -1.58 -15.98
CA PHE A 199 1.29 -0.92 -15.37
C PHE A 199 -0.05 -1.57 -15.74
N GLN A 200 -0.11 -2.28 -16.87
CA GLN A 200 -1.31 -3.00 -17.29
C GLN A 200 -1.58 -4.16 -16.34
N THR A 201 -0.55 -4.96 -16.04
CA THR A 201 -0.58 -6.07 -15.09
C THR A 201 -0.92 -5.60 -13.68
N ILE A 202 -0.31 -4.49 -13.25
CA ILE A 202 -0.62 -3.88 -11.94
C ILE A 202 -2.08 -3.41 -11.89
N GLY A 203 -2.53 -2.71 -12.93
CA GLY A 203 -3.90 -2.19 -13.02
C GLY A 203 -4.94 -3.30 -13.06
N ASP A 204 -4.71 -4.38 -13.80
CA ASP A 204 -5.57 -5.55 -13.87
C ASP A 204 -5.66 -6.27 -12.51
N ALA A 205 -4.51 -6.46 -11.85
CA ALA A 205 -4.45 -7.09 -10.53
C ALA A 205 -5.17 -6.28 -9.45
N LEU A 206 -5.09 -4.94 -9.54
CA LEU A 206 -5.74 -4.03 -8.59
C LEU A 206 -7.16 -3.61 -9.02
N LYS A 207 -7.58 -3.96 -10.24
CA LYS A 207 -8.83 -3.55 -10.89
C LYS A 207 -9.01 -2.04 -10.93
N VAL A 208 -7.98 -1.33 -11.39
CA VAL A 208 -7.97 0.14 -11.50
C VAL A 208 -7.69 0.61 -12.93
N ALA A 209 -8.21 1.78 -13.32
CA ALA A 209 -7.95 2.41 -14.62
C ALA A 209 -6.73 3.34 -14.61
N HIS A 210 -6.30 3.79 -13.43
CA HIS A 210 -5.16 4.68 -13.28
C HIS A 210 -4.20 4.17 -12.21
N VAL A 211 -2.91 4.46 -12.41
CA VAL A 211 -1.85 4.20 -11.44
C VAL A 211 -1.10 5.50 -11.18
N LEU A 212 -0.97 5.87 -9.91
CA LEU A 212 -0.09 6.94 -9.45
C LEU A 212 1.20 6.33 -8.95
N GLU A 213 2.31 6.78 -9.52
CA GLU A 213 3.65 6.46 -9.05
C GLU A 213 4.48 7.72 -8.85
N GLY A 214 5.65 7.57 -8.27
CA GLY A 214 6.54 8.69 -8.09
C GLY A 214 7.88 8.32 -7.51
N SER A 215 8.72 9.34 -7.37
CA SER A 215 10.02 9.21 -6.75
C SER A 215 10.29 10.38 -5.83
N VAL A 216 11.06 10.12 -4.78
CA VAL A 216 11.55 11.12 -3.86
C VAL A 216 13.07 11.14 -3.93
N ARG A 217 13.65 12.33 -4.05
CA ARG A 217 15.09 12.52 -4.07
C ARG A 217 15.49 13.66 -3.17
N ARG A 218 16.43 13.40 -2.27
CA ARG A 218 17.03 14.39 -1.40
C ARG A 218 18.38 14.83 -1.97
N SER A 219 18.56 16.14 -2.07
CA SER A 219 19.84 16.76 -2.46
C SER A 219 20.15 17.90 -1.50
N GLY A 220 21.01 17.62 -0.52
CA GLY A 220 21.33 18.56 0.56
C GLY A 220 20.09 18.89 1.39
N ASP A 221 19.67 20.16 1.33
CA ASP A 221 18.52 20.70 2.06
C ASP A 221 17.26 20.84 1.20
N THR A 222 17.26 20.24 0.01
CA THR A 222 16.11 20.24 -0.89
C THR A 222 15.63 18.82 -1.12
N LEU A 223 14.32 18.65 -0.98
CA LEU A 223 13.58 17.46 -1.32
C LEU A 223 12.87 17.69 -2.65
N ARG A 224 13.13 16.81 -3.62
CA ARG A 224 12.46 16.77 -4.91
C ARG A 224 11.52 15.57 -4.94
N VAL A 225 10.25 15.83 -5.19
CA VAL A 225 9.23 14.80 -5.37
C VAL A 225 8.72 14.86 -6.80
N THR A 226 8.74 13.74 -7.50
CA THR A 226 8.15 13.61 -8.83
C THR A 226 6.97 12.65 -8.73
N ALA A 227 5.81 13.05 -9.23
CA ALA A 227 4.59 12.26 -9.21
C ALA A 227 4.02 12.16 -10.63
N GLN A 228 3.52 10.98 -10.99
CA GLN A 228 3.07 10.67 -12.34
C GLN A 228 1.78 9.86 -12.31
N LEU A 229 0.79 10.29 -13.09
CA LEU A 229 -0.46 9.56 -13.29
C LEU A 229 -0.41 8.86 -14.63
N ILE A 230 -0.62 7.54 -14.62
CA ILE A 230 -0.56 6.67 -15.79
C ILE A 230 -1.92 6.05 -16.02
N LYS A 231 -2.34 5.98 -17.27
CA LYS A 231 -3.55 5.26 -17.68
C LYS A 231 -3.20 3.80 -17.94
N VAL A 232 -3.99 2.88 -17.37
CA VAL A 232 -3.69 1.44 -17.38
C VAL A 232 -3.94 0.81 -18.76
N ASP A 233 -4.92 1.31 -19.51
CA ASP A 233 -5.36 0.71 -20.78
C ASP A 233 -4.30 0.78 -21.89
N ASP A 234 -3.55 1.88 -21.93
CA ASP A 234 -2.55 2.18 -22.96
C ASP A 234 -1.13 2.40 -22.40
N GLY A 235 -1.00 2.47 -21.06
CA GLY A 235 0.27 2.66 -20.36
C GLY A 235 0.87 4.06 -20.48
N TYR A 236 0.14 5.04 -21.04
CA TYR A 236 0.65 6.38 -21.25
C TYR A 236 0.47 7.30 -20.03
N HIS A 237 1.38 8.26 -19.90
CA HIS A 237 1.35 9.25 -18.83
C HIS A 237 0.25 10.28 -19.13
N VAL A 238 -0.73 10.36 -18.24
CA VAL A 238 -1.78 11.38 -18.22
C VAL A 238 -1.26 12.69 -17.63
N TRP A 239 -0.30 12.57 -16.70
CA TRP A 239 0.24 13.69 -15.94
C TRP A 239 1.60 13.35 -15.34
N SER A 240 2.46 14.36 -15.22
CA SER A 240 3.69 14.27 -14.46
C SER A 240 4.04 15.66 -13.94
N GLU A 241 4.37 15.79 -12.67
CA GLU A 241 4.86 17.03 -12.07
C GLU A 241 6.01 16.79 -11.10
N THR A 242 6.78 17.86 -10.86
CA THR A 242 7.90 17.84 -9.92
C THR A 242 7.76 18.97 -8.90
N TYR A 243 7.88 18.62 -7.63
CA TYR A 243 7.79 19.52 -6.48
C TYR A 243 9.13 19.59 -5.79
N ASP A 244 9.70 20.80 -5.72
CA ASP A 244 10.92 21.07 -4.95
C ASP A 244 10.54 21.80 -3.65
N ARG A 245 10.99 21.27 -2.50
CA ARG A 245 10.72 21.81 -1.16
C ARG A 245 11.97 21.79 -0.29
N LYS A 246 12.12 22.79 0.59
CA LYS A 246 13.24 22.84 1.56
C LYS A 246 12.94 21.94 2.75
N LEU A 247 13.95 21.25 3.26
CA LEU A 247 13.89 20.28 4.37
C LEU A 247 13.85 20.94 5.76
N GLU A 248 12.91 21.86 5.98
CA GLU A 248 12.73 22.53 7.28
C GLU A 248 11.90 21.69 8.26
N ASP A 249 10.74 21.21 7.81
CA ASP A 249 9.85 20.30 8.56
C ASP A 249 9.37 19.19 7.62
N VAL A 250 9.96 18.00 7.78
CA VAL A 250 9.69 16.83 6.93
C VAL A 250 8.21 16.45 6.91
N PHE A 251 7.51 16.53 8.04
CA PHE A 251 6.10 16.13 8.10
C PHE A 251 5.19 17.18 7.47
N ALA A 252 5.41 18.46 7.75
CA ALA A 252 4.65 19.53 7.11
C ALA A 252 4.84 19.55 5.58
N ILE A 253 6.06 19.22 5.10
CA ILE A 253 6.34 19.09 3.67
C ILE A 253 5.57 17.92 3.06
N GLN A 254 5.46 16.80 3.76
CA GLN A 254 4.71 15.63 3.28
C GLN A 254 3.25 16.00 3.03
N ASP A 255 2.60 16.65 4.00
CA ASP A 255 1.19 17.06 3.91
C ASP A 255 0.98 18.12 2.80
N ASP A 256 1.87 19.10 2.69
CA ASP A 256 1.83 20.13 1.63
C ASP A 256 1.94 19.50 0.23
N VAL A 257 2.95 18.65 0.03
CA VAL A 257 3.18 17.99 -1.26
C VAL A 257 2.04 17.02 -1.60
N ALA A 258 1.58 16.24 -0.63
CA ALA A 258 0.44 15.32 -0.83
C ALA A 258 -0.84 16.09 -1.18
N GLY A 259 -1.10 17.22 -0.51
CA GLY A 259 -2.23 18.09 -0.79
C GLY A 259 -2.18 18.70 -2.19
N ALA A 260 -1.00 19.17 -2.62
CA ALA A 260 -0.80 19.72 -3.96
C ALA A 260 -1.02 18.68 -5.07
N ILE A 261 -0.44 17.49 -4.93
CA ILE A 261 -0.63 16.38 -5.87
C ILE A 261 -2.10 15.95 -5.91
N THR A 262 -2.73 15.74 -4.76
CA THR A 262 -4.14 15.33 -4.69
C THR A 262 -5.05 16.35 -5.36
N SER A 263 -4.78 17.64 -5.19
CA SER A 263 -5.56 18.71 -5.81
C SER A 263 -5.52 18.64 -7.33
N GLU A 264 -4.35 18.43 -7.92
CA GLU A 264 -4.20 18.20 -9.37
C GLU A 264 -4.92 16.94 -9.84
N LEU A 265 -4.76 15.83 -9.11
CA LEU A 265 -5.36 14.54 -9.45
C LEU A 265 -6.89 14.60 -9.41
N LYS A 266 -7.49 15.35 -8.47
CA LYS A 266 -8.94 15.58 -8.45
C LYS A 266 -9.45 16.16 -9.77
N LEU A 267 -8.72 17.10 -10.37
CA LEU A 267 -9.11 17.72 -11.66
C LEU A 267 -9.04 16.71 -12.82
N ARG A 268 -8.09 15.78 -12.74
CA ARG A 268 -7.81 14.80 -13.80
C ARG A 268 -8.76 13.60 -13.76
N LEU A 269 -9.07 13.14 -12.56
CA LEU A 269 -9.86 11.93 -12.28
C LEU A 269 -11.35 12.21 -12.09
N ALA A 270 -11.76 13.48 -12.00
CA ALA A 270 -13.18 13.85 -11.99
C ALA A 270 -13.90 13.31 -13.23
N PRO A 271 -15.16 12.84 -13.11
CA PRO A 271 -15.86 12.21 -14.22
C PRO A 271 -16.00 13.21 -15.36
N THR A 272 -15.79 12.80 -16.61
CA THR A 272 -15.94 13.70 -17.77
C THR A 272 -17.37 14.25 -17.90
N ALA A 273 -18.37 13.53 -17.37
CA ALA A 273 -19.75 14.00 -17.27
C ALA A 273 -19.96 15.07 -16.17
N ASP A 274 -19.09 15.11 -15.15
CA ASP A 274 -19.05 16.13 -14.09
C ASP A 274 -17.91 17.15 -14.29
N ARG A 275 -17.17 17.06 -15.39
CA ARG A 275 -16.23 18.09 -15.79
C ARG A 275 -17.04 19.32 -16.18
N LEU A 276 -17.23 20.21 -15.20
CA LEU A 276 -17.89 21.49 -15.38
C LEU A 276 -17.23 22.35 -16.48
N THR A 277 -15.99 22.03 -16.83
CA THR A 277 -15.23 22.55 -17.98
C THR A 277 -14.24 21.50 -18.49
N SER A 278 -13.95 21.51 -19.79
CA SER A 278 -12.88 20.72 -20.40
C SER A 278 -11.48 21.35 -20.25
N ASN A 279 -11.40 22.57 -19.70
CA ASN A 279 -10.15 23.29 -19.50
C ASN A 279 -9.72 23.20 -18.03
N ALA A 280 -8.61 22.48 -17.77
CA ALA A 280 -8.12 22.23 -16.42
C ALA A 280 -7.70 23.52 -15.69
N GLU A 281 -7.11 24.48 -16.38
CA GLU A 281 -6.69 25.76 -15.81
C GLU A 281 -7.90 26.62 -15.45
N ALA A 282 -8.93 26.63 -16.30
CA ALA A 282 -10.21 27.27 -15.99
C ALA A 282 -10.85 26.66 -14.73
N TYR A 283 -10.82 25.33 -14.61
CA TYR A 283 -11.37 24.63 -13.45
C TYR A 283 -10.62 24.95 -12.16
N ALA A 284 -9.28 25.01 -12.22
CA ALA A 284 -8.45 25.37 -11.08
C ALA A 284 -8.77 26.78 -10.57
N LEU A 285 -8.90 27.76 -11.47
CA LEU A 285 -9.32 29.12 -11.12
C LEU A 285 -10.72 29.16 -10.50
N TYR A 286 -11.66 28.37 -11.03
CA TYR A 286 -12.99 28.24 -10.46
C TYR A 286 -12.97 27.68 -9.04
N LEU A 287 -12.17 26.63 -8.76
CA LEU A 287 -12.05 26.07 -7.41
C LEU A 287 -11.44 27.06 -6.42
N GLN A 288 -10.44 27.84 -6.84
CA GLN A 288 -9.89 28.92 -6.02
C GLN A 288 -10.95 29.97 -5.69
N ALA A 289 -11.76 30.38 -6.67
CA ALA A 289 -12.87 31.30 -6.44
C ALA A 289 -13.95 30.70 -5.54
N LEU A 290 -14.23 29.40 -5.67
CA LEU A 290 -15.21 28.70 -4.85
C LEU A 290 -14.80 28.68 -3.38
N ALA A 291 -13.51 28.51 -3.07
CA ALA A 291 -13.01 28.55 -1.69
C ALA A 291 -13.30 29.92 -1.00
N LEU A 292 -13.27 31.01 -1.77
CA LEU A 292 -13.56 32.36 -1.28
C LEU A 292 -15.04 32.55 -0.88
N SER A 293 -15.96 31.66 -1.30
CA SER A 293 -17.38 31.77 -0.95
C SER A 293 -17.67 31.58 0.55
N SER A 294 -16.73 30.97 1.28
CA SER A 294 -16.80 30.78 2.74
C SER A 294 -16.07 31.88 3.54
N ALA A 295 -15.52 32.90 2.89
CA ALA A 295 -14.76 33.95 3.54
C ALA A 295 -15.65 34.84 4.43
N ALA A 296 -15.11 35.27 5.58
CA ALA A 296 -15.82 36.17 6.49
C ALA A 296 -15.96 37.61 5.95
N GLU A 297 -15.03 38.06 5.11
CA GLU A 297 -15.02 39.39 4.51
C GLU A 297 -15.46 39.35 3.03
N VAL A 298 -16.72 39.70 2.79
CA VAL A 298 -17.37 39.63 1.47
C VAL A 298 -16.73 40.55 0.43
N SER A 299 -16.24 41.74 0.84
CA SER A 299 -15.72 42.75 -0.10
C SER A 299 -14.38 42.32 -0.72
N GLU A 300 -13.44 41.85 0.08
CA GLU A 300 -12.13 41.40 -0.41
C GLU A 300 -12.28 40.09 -1.20
N ALA A 301 -13.12 39.17 -0.70
CA ALA A 301 -13.44 37.92 -1.38
C ALA A 301 -14.05 38.16 -2.77
N LEU A 302 -14.90 39.19 -2.93
CA LEU A 302 -15.51 39.53 -4.21
C LEU A 302 -14.48 39.98 -5.25
N GLU A 303 -13.55 40.86 -4.88
CA GLU A 303 -12.55 41.38 -5.82
C GLU A 303 -11.63 40.24 -6.32
N GLN A 304 -11.17 39.40 -5.40
CA GLN A 304 -10.34 38.24 -5.73
C GLN A 304 -11.13 37.20 -6.55
N ALA A 305 -12.36 36.87 -6.14
CA ALA A 305 -13.20 35.93 -6.87
C ALA A 305 -13.51 36.42 -8.29
N GLN A 306 -13.73 37.73 -8.47
CA GLN A 306 -13.99 38.29 -9.79
C GLN A 306 -12.78 38.11 -10.72
N VAL A 307 -11.56 38.38 -10.26
CA VAL A 307 -10.34 38.17 -11.07
C VAL A 307 -10.19 36.70 -11.46
N LEU A 308 -10.38 35.79 -10.51
CA LEU A 308 -10.28 34.34 -10.74
C LEU A 308 -11.35 33.84 -11.73
N LEU A 309 -12.60 34.26 -11.54
CA LEU A 309 -13.72 33.84 -12.38
C LEU A 309 -13.65 34.45 -13.79
N ASP A 310 -13.17 35.68 -13.93
CA ASP A 310 -12.91 36.29 -15.24
C ASP A 310 -11.78 35.57 -15.98
N GLY A 311 -10.74 35.15 -15.28
CA GLY A 311 -9.69 34.27 -15.84
C GLY A 311 -10.25 32.92 -16.28
N ALA A 312 -11.06 32.27 -15.45
CA ALA A 312 -11.70 30.99 -15.78
C ALA A 312 -12.59 31.11 -17.03
N ILE A 313 -13.42 32.16 -17.12
CA ILE A 313 -14.31 32.43 -18.25
C ILE A 313 -13.53 32.79 -19.52
N ALA A 314 -12.39 33.48 -19.40
CA ALA A 314 -11.53 33.77 -20.54
C ALA A 314 -10.93 32.50 -21.15
N LEU A 315 -10.60 31.52 -20.30
CA LEU A 315 -10.03 30.22 -20.68
C LEU A 315 -11.08 29.22 -21.20
N ASP A 316 -12.29 29.27 -20.65
CA ASP A 316 -13.46 28.53 -21.17
C ASP A 316 -14.74 29.37 -21.09
N LYS A 317 -15.16 29.88 -22.25
CA LYS A 317 -16.36 30.71 -22.39
C LYS A 317 -17.66 29.95 -22.18
N ASN A 318 -17.62 28.61 -22.21
CA ASN A 318 -18.79 27.77 -22.02
C ASN A 318 -18.90 27.22 -20.59
N PHE A 319 -18.05 27.69 -19.67
CA PHE A 319 -18.01 27.22 -18.30
C PHE A 319 -19.18 27.76 -17.46
N ALA A 320 -20.35 27.12 -17.60
CA ALA A 320 -21.61 27.57 -17.00
C ALA A 320 -21.53 27.80 -15.48
N LYS A 321 -20.82 26.93 -14.75
CA LYS A 321 -20.63 27.05 -13.30
C LYS A 321 -19.78 28.23 -12.86
N ALA A 322 -18.83 28.69 -13.67
CA ALA A 322 -18.08 29.92 -13.37
C ALA A 322 -18.99 31.15 -13.43
N TYR A 323 -19.91 31.20 -14.40
CA TYR A 323 -20.93 32.24 -14.46
C TYR A 323 -21.91 32.18 -13.28
N GLU A 324 -22.36 30.97 -12.89
CA GLU A 324 -23.23 30.79 -11.72
C GLU A 324 -22.55 31.30 -10.43
N LEU A 325 -21.32 30.87 -10.18
CA LEU A 325 -20.57 31.28 -8.99
C LEU A 325 -20.35 32.80 -8.97
N LYS A 326 -20.06 33.40 -10.14
CA LYS A 326 -19.93 34.85 -10.29
C LYS A 326 -21.23 35.58 -9.94
N ALA A 327 -22.38 35.05 -10.36
CA ALA A 327 -23.68 35.59 -10.00
C ALA A 327 -23.91 35.54 -8.47
N SER A 328 -23.57 34.42 -7.82
CA SER A 328 -23.68 34.26 -6.36
C SER A 328 -22.85 35.29 -5.59
N PHE A 329 -21.62 35.58 -6.04
CA PHE A 329 -20.78 36.62 -5.44
C PHE A 329 -21.39 38.02 -5.60
N TYR A 330 -21.91 38.37 -6.78
CA TYR A 330 -22.60 39.65 -6.97
C TYR A 330 -23.88 39.78 -6.15
N TRP A 331 -24.63 38.69 -6.01
CA TRP A 331 -25.83 38.66 -5.18
C TRP A 331 -25.48 38.92 -3.72
N MET A 332 -24.48 38.21 -3.19
CA MET A 332 -24.00 38.39 -1.82
C MET A 332 -23.47 39.81 -1.57
N ALA A 333 -22.72 40.36 -2.54
CA ALA A 333 -22.17 41.70 -2.46
C ALA A 333 -23.23 42.81 -2.56
N SER A 334 -24.36 42.56 -3.23
CA SER A 334 -25.45 43.54 -3.37
C SER A 334 -26.12 43.91 -2.04
N ALA A 335 -25.95 43.09 -1.01
CA ALA A 335 -26.47 43.33 0.32
C ALA A 335 -25.57 44.24 1.19
N TRP A 336 -24.29 44.41 0.83
CA TRP A 336 -23.29 45.00 1.73
C TRP A 336 -22.28 45.95 1.07
N THR A 337 -21.87 45.67 -0.17
CA THR A 337 -20.66 46.26 -0.79
C THR A 337 -20.97 47.00 -2.09
N ILE A 338 -21.88 46.47 -2.90
CA ILE A 338 -22.30 47.07 -4.17
C ILE A 338 -23.67 47.70 -3.98
N ASP A 339 -23.91 48.87 -4.59
CA ASP A 339 -25.23 49.48 -4.66
C ASP A 339 -26.26 48.48 -5.22
N ALA A 340 -27.38 48.29 -4.52
CA ALA A 340 -28.27 47.16 -4.75
C ALA A 340 -28.78 47.06 -6.23
N PRO A 341 -29.15 48.15 -6.92
CA PRO A 341 -29.52 48.09 -8.34
C PRO A 341 -28.39 47.60 -9.25
N ALA A 342 -27.15 48.05 -9.01
CA ALA A 342 -25.99 47.63 -9.80
C ALA A 342 -25.61 46.17 -9.52
N GLY A 343 -25.64 45.75 -8.25
CA GLY A 343 -25.38 44.37 -7.86
C GLY A 343 -26.42 43.39 -8.43
N GLN A 344 -27.70 43.78 -8.44
CA GLN A 344 -28.77 42.99 -9.04
C GLN A 344 -28.60 42.83 -10.55
N LEU A 345 -28.21 43.90 -11.26
CA LEU A 345 -27.96 43.82 -12.71
C LEU A 345 -26.82 42.87 -13.04
N LEU A 346 -25.67 42.99 -12.34
CA LEU A 346 -24.51 42.12 -12.53
C LEU A 346 -24.82 40.64 -12.21
N THR A 347 -25.59 40.42 -11.14
CA THR A 347 -26.10 39.09 -10.78
C THR A 347 -26.93 38.51 -11.92
N TYR A 348 -27.90 39.29 -12.42
CA TYR A 348 -28.79 38.86 -13.49
C TYR A 348 -28.03 38.54 -14.79
N GLU A 349 -27.09 39.40 -15.20
CA GLU A 349 -26.30 39.17 -16.41
C GLU A 349 -25.48 37.87 -16.33
N ALA A 350 -24.85 37.61 -15.19
CA ALA A 350 -24.09 36.39 -14.97
C ALA A 350 -25.00 35.15 -14.90
N ALA A 351 -26.13 35.23 -14.20
CA ALA A 351 -27.09 34.13 -14.07
C ALA A 351 -27.74 33.75 -15.41
N VAL A 352 -28.09 34.73 -16.24
CA VAL A 352 -28.64 34.48 -17.59
C VAL A 352 -27.62 33.77 -18.48
N ARG A 353 -26.34 34.15 -18.40
CA ARG A 353 -25.27 33.46 -19.12
C ARG A 353 -25.10 32.02 -18.64
N ALA A 354 -25.11 31.80 -17.33
CA ALA A 354 -25.04 30.46 -16.75
C ALA A 354 -26.19 29.56 -17.26
N LEU A 355 -27.43 30.04 -17.24
CA LEU A 355 -28.60 29.28 -17.72
C LEU A 355 -28.61 29.05 -19.22
N ALA A 356 -28.09 29.99 -20.00
CA ALA A 356 -27.99 29.81 -21.45
C ALA A 356 -27.00 28.68 -21.81
N LEU A 357 -26.00 28.44 -20.97
CA LEU A 357 -25.00 27.39 -21.14
C LEU A 357 -25.45 26.06 -20.52
N ASP A 358 -26.07 26.10 -19.33
CA ASP A 358 -26.64 24.95 -18.64
C ASP A 358 -27.98 25.29 -17.97
N PRO A 359 -29.12 24.90 -18.60
CA PRO A 359 -30.46 25.14 -18.07
C PRO A 359 -30.82 24.35 -16.81
N SER A 360 -30.00 23.37 -16.42
CA SER A 360 -30.24 22.51 -15.25
C SER A 360 -29.74 23.11 -13.94
N LEU A 361 -29.00 24.23 -14.00
CA LEU A 361 -28.39 24.87 -12.85
C LEU A 361 -29.44 25.40 -11.83
N PRO A 362 -29.36 24.99 -10.55
CA PRO A 362 -30.31 25.42 -9.52
C PRO A 362 -30.23 26.92 -9.18
N GLY A 363 -29.03 27.51 -9.16
CA GLY A 363 -28.76 28.83 -8.60
C GLY A 363 -29.23 30.02 -9.44
N ALA A 364 -29.77 29.80 -10.63
CA ALA A 364 -30.14 30.87 -11.56
C ALA A 364 -31.65 31.02 -11.80
N ARG A 365 -32.48 30.22 -11.11
CA ARG A 365 -33.95 30.28 -11.21
C ARG A 365 -34.62 31.15 -10.13
N SER A 366 -33.88 31.64 -9.14
CA SER A 366 -34.41 32.39 -7.99
C SER A 366 -34.16 33.88 -8.09
#